data_AF-A0A3L9YAC4-F1
#
_entry.id   AF-A0A3L9YAC4-F1
#
_cell.length_a   1.000
_cell.length_b   1.000
_cell.length_c   1.000
_cell.angle_alpha   90.00
_cell.angle_beta   90.00
_cell.angle_gamma   90.00
#
_symmetry.space_group_name_H-M   'P 1'
#
loop_
_entity.id
_entity.type
_entity.pdbx_description
1 polymer ?
#
loop_
_entity_poly.entity_id
_entity_poly.type
_entity_poly.pdbx_seq_one_letter_code
_entity_poly.pdbx_strand_id
1 'polypeptide(L)'
;MFSLTVLFALLLFSTSIEAQVGVNTTNPTEMLHVNGNVRIDGDFRPGNAVGGVDQILLSQGTGVPPVWGPGFINSSQITSIAKFYAGPLGTITSGFYYAIPIPDPAMTANSTVEVNVIGALPAGPAWGYDFTILPEPQNGQLVLHITNVSGFDITGLSFSFIIYYN
;
A
#
# COMPACT_ATOMS: atom_id res chain seq x y z
N MET A 1 -41.62 12.24 -52.96
CA MET A 1 -41.60 10.83 -52.50
C MET A 1 -40.14 10.41 -52.46
N PHE A 2 -39.52 10.30 -51.28
CA PHE A 2 -38.12 9.83 -51.20
C PHE A 2 -38.06 8.38 -51.71
N SER A 3 -37.08 8.07 -52.55
CA SER A 3 -36.93 6.71 -53.10
C SER A 3 -36.73 5.71 -51.97
N LEU A 4 -37.36 4.54 -52.06
CA LEU A 4 -37.19 3.43 -51.11
C LEU A 4 -35.70 3.06 -50.95
N THR A 5 -34.89 3.30 -51.98
CA THR A 5 -33.43 3.12 -51.97
C THR A 5 -32.71 4.08 -51.00
N VAL A 6 -33.19 5.33 -50.87
CA VAL A 6 -32.65 6.32 -49.92
C VAL A 6 -33.03 5.95 -48.49
N LEU A 7 -34.25 5.45 -48.29
CA LEU A 7 -34.71 4.96 -46.99
C LEU A 7 -33.94 3.70 -46.55
N PHE A 8 -33.63 2.78 -47.47
CA PHE A 8 -32.84 1.58 -47.19
C PHE A 8 -31.35 1.89 -46.96
N ALA A 9 -30.79 2.89 -47.67
CA ALA A 9 -29.42 3.37 -47.45
C ALA A 9 -29.23 4.05 -46.08
N LEU A 10 -30.27 4.72 -45.56
CA LEU A 10 -30.27 5.29 -44.20
C LEU A 10 -30.44 4.21 -43.11
N LEU A 11 -31.17 3.12 -43.39
CA LEU A 11 -31.43 2.04 -42.44
C LEU A 11 -30.25 1.09 -42.22
N LEU A 12 -29.23 1.11 -43.11
CA LEU A 12 -28.09 0.20 -43.10
C LEU A 12 -26.88 0.67 -42.28
N PHE A 13 -26.92 1.86 -41.67
CA PHE A 13 -25.85 2.32 -40.77
C PHE A 13 -26.10 1.85 -39.33
N SER A 14 -26.21 0.54 -39.10
CA SER A 14 -25.97 -0.03 -37.77
C SER A 14 -24.53 -0.51 -37.69
N THR A 15 -23.57 0.36 -37.99
CA THR A 15 -22.18 0.11 -37.58
C THR A 15 -22.12 0.39 -36.09
N SER A 16 -21.93 -0.65 -35.27
CA SER A 16 -21.47 -0.47 -33.90
C SER A 16 -20.05 0.10 -33.97
N ILE A 17 -19.93 1.42 -34.07
CA ILE A 17 -18.64 2.09 -33.92
C ILE A 17 -18.37 2.07 -32.42
N GLU A 18 -17.45 1.23 -31.98
CA GLU A 18 -16.89 1.33 -30.63
C GLU A 18 -16.11 2.65 -30.57
N ALA A 19 -16.82 3.73 -30.21
CA ALA A 19 -16.22 5.04 -30.09
C ALA A 19 -15.40 5.07 -28.80
N GLN A 20 -14.08 5.03 -28.94
CA GLN A 20 -13.19 5.36 -27.84
C GLN A 20 -13.43 6.82 -27.44
N VAL A 21 -13.63 7.07 -26.15
CA VAL A 21 -13.77 8.41 -25.59
C VAL A 21 -12.40 8.87 -25.10
N GLY A 22 -11.76 9.73 -25.88
CA GLY A 22 -10.54 10.43 -25.48
C GLY A 22 -10.86 11.81 -24.90
N VAL A 23 -10.42 12.10 -23.67
CA VAL A 23 -10.48 13.44 -23.08
C VAL A 23 -9.05 13.97 -22.97
N ASN A 24 -8.77 15.08 -23.65
CA ASN A 24 -7.44 15.70 -23.72
C ASN A 24 -6.35 14.77 -24.31
N THR A 25 -6.75 13.84 -25.19
CA THR A 25 -5.86 12.97 -25.96
C THR A 25 -6.47 12.67 -27.32
N THR A 26 -5.66 12.65 -28.37
CA THR A 26 -6.08 12.29 -29.73
C THR A 26 -5.80 10.82 -30.07
N ASN A 27 -5.07 10.11 -29.20
CA ASN A 27 -4.74 8.69 -29.36
C ASN A 27 -5.11 7.92 -28.08
N PRO A 28 -6.41 7.66 -27.84
CA PRO A 28 -6.85 6.88 -26.69
C PRO A 28 -6.31 5.44 -26.76
N THR A 29 -5.78 4.93 -25.65
CA THR A 29 -5.24 3.56 -25.54
C THR A 29 -6.23 2.60 -24.90
N GLU A 30 -7.35 3.11 -24.41
CA GLU A 30 -8.43 2.39 -23.75
C GLU A 30 -9.77 2.95 -24.24
N MET A 31 -10.89 2.21 -24.04
CA MET A 31 -12.23 2.66 -24.47
C MET A 31 -12.62 4.02 -23.87
N LEU A 32 -12.15 4.32 -22.66
CA LEU A 32 -12.18 5.64 -22.05
C LEU A 32 -10.76 5.99 -21.61
N HIS A 33 -10.16 7.03 -22.19
CA HIS A 33 -8.85 7.55 -21.79
C HIS A 33 -8.96 9.04 -21.48
N VAL A 34 -8.78 9.38 -20.20
CA VAL A 34 -8.68 10.77 -19.75
C VAL A 34 -7.22 11.09 -19.45
N ASN A 35 -6.60 11.96 -20.26
CA ASN A 35 -5.27 12.49 -19.97
C ASN A 35 -5.41 13.76 -19.10
N GLY A 36 -5.75 13.53 -17.83
CA GLY A 36 -6.04 14.58 -16.85
C GLY A 36 -6.78 14.03 -15.63
N ASN A 37 -7.44 14.93 -14.91
CA ASN A 37 -8.16 14.59 -13.68
C ASN A 37 -9.59 14.12 -14.00
N VAL A 38 -10.09 13.18 -13.21
CA VAL A 38 -11.50 12.76 -13.21
C VAL A 38 -12.13 13.22 -11.88
N ARG A 39 -13.23 13.97 -11.95
CA ARG A 39 -14.08 14.28 -10.80
C ARG A 39 -15.28 13.34 -10.81
N ILE A 40 -15.57 12.74 -9.66
CA ILE A 40 -16.71 11.86 -9.45
C ILE A 40 -17.53 12.44 -8.30
N ASP A 41 -18.74 12.92 -8.57
CA ASP A 41 -19.64 13.46 -7.55
C ASP A 41 -20.61 12.40 -6.97
N GLY A 42 -20.71 11.25 -7.64
CA GLY A 42 -21.51 10.09 -7.20
C GLY A 42 -20.67 8.88 -6.79
N ASP A 43 -21.26 7.69 -6.79
CA ASP A 43 -20.55 6.46 -6.44
C ASP A 43 -19.54 6.06 -7.53
N PHE A 44 -18.31 5.73 -7.13
CA PHE A 44 -17.40 4.97 -7.99
C PHE A 44 -17.75 3.46 -7.88
N ARG A 45 -18.25 2.86 -8.98
CA ARG A 45 -18.80 1.49 -8.98
C ARG A 45 -18.02 0.50 -9.87
N PRO A 46 -16.78 0.13 -9.51
CA PRO A 46 -16.05 -0.89 -10.25
C PRO A 46 -16.80 -2.23 -10.21
N GLY A 47 -16.97 -2.88 -11.36
CA GLY A 47 -17.72 -4.14 -11.45
C GLY A 47 -19.19 -4.02 -11.01
N ASN A 48 -19.78 -2.82 -11.06
CA ASN A 48 -21.13 -2.52 -10.57
C ASN A 48 -21.32 -2.68 -9.03
N ALA A 49 -20.23 -2.60 -8.26
CA ALA A 49 -20.26 -2.67 -6.80
C ALA A 49 -20.03 -1.29 -6.15
N VAL A 50 -20.90 -0.88 -5.23
CA VAL A 50 -20.84 0.44 -4.54
C VAL A 50 -19.68 0.53 -3.54
N GLY A 51 -19.29 -0.59 -2.95
CA GLY A 51 -18.33 -0.61 -1.84
C GLY A 51 -18.94 -0.14 -0.52
N GLY A 52 -18.15 -0.26 0.54
CA GLY A 52 -18.45 0.20 1.89
C GLY A 52 -17.44 1.25 2.36
N VAL A 53 -17.69 1.79 3.55
CA VAL A 53 -16.79 2.77 4.19
C VAL A 53 -15.46 2.11 4.53
N ASP A 54 -14.37 2.86 4.41
CA ASP A 54 -13.00 2.47 4.78
C ASP A 54 -12.43 1.25 4.04
N GLN A 55 -12.96 0.94 2.85
CA GLN A 55 -12.46 -0.15 2.01
C GLN A 55 -11.39 0.32 1.02
N ILE A 56 -10.39 -0.54 0.79
CA ILE A 56 -9.41 -0.38 -0.29
C ILE A 56 -9.91 -1.11 -1.53
N LEU A 57 -9.73 -0.48 -2.69
CA LEU A 57 -9.95 -1.13 -3.98
C LEU A 57 -8.79 -2.07 -4.31
N LEU A 58 -9.10 -3.34 -4.58
CA LEU A 58 -8.13 -4.38 -4.88
C LEU A 58 -8.21 -4.78 -6.35
N SER A 59 -7.08 -4.72 -7.05
CA SER A 59 -6.94 -5.29 -8.39
C SER A 59 -7.18 -6.80 -8.36
N GLN A 60 -7.81 -7.33 -9.40
CA GLN A 60 -8.04 -8.76 -9.59
C GLN A 60 -7.26 -9.32 -10.80
N GLY A 61 -6.33 -8.53 -11.35
CA GLY A 61 -5.59 -8.87 -12.56
C GLY A 61 -6.32 -8.47 -13.85
N THR A 62 -5.69 -8.78 -14.99
CA THR A 62 -6.12 -8.32 -16.31
C THR A 62 -7.52 -8.85 -16.67
N GLY A 63 -8.39 -7.97 -17.18
CA GLY A 63 -9.73 -8.34 -17.68
C GLY A 63 -10.77 -8.58 -16.59
N VAL A 64 -10.42 -8.46 -15.31
CA VAL A 64 -11.35 -8.61 -14.18
C VAL A 64 -11.53 -7.24 -13.50
N PRO A 65 -12.76 -6.77 -13.28
CA PRO A 65 -12.97 -5.52 -12.55
C PRO A 65 -12.34 -5.60 -11.15
N PRO A 66 -11.75 -4.50 -10.65
CA PRO A 66 -11.28 -4.48 -9.29
C PRO A 66 -12.47 -4.59 -8.31
N VAL A 67 -12.20 -5.14 -7.13
CA VAL A 67 -13.22 -5.37 -6.10
C VAL A 67 -12.92 -4.55 -4.86
N TRP A 68 -13.96 -4.13 -4.15
CA TRP A 68 -13.78 -3.53 -2.83
C TRP A 68 -13.34 -4.60 -1.83
N GLY A 69 -12.17 -4.38 -1.23
CA GLY A 69 -11.56 -5.28 -0.25
C GLY A 69 -12.16 -5.15 1.14
N PRO A 70 -11.56 -5.81 2.15
CA PRO A 70 -11.96 -5.63 3.54
C PRO A 70 -11.81 -4.17 3.98
N GLY A 71 -12.68 -3.73 4.89
CA GLY A 71 -12.60 -2.40 5.50
C GLY A 71 -11.59 -2.37 6.64
N PHE A 72 -10.98 -1.22 6.89
CA PHE A 72 -10.16 -1.02 8.08
C PHE A 72 -10.99 -1.02 9.36
N ILE A 73 -10.47 -1.68 10.39
CA ILE A 73 -11.03 -1.59 11.74
C ILE A 73 -10.44 -0.33 12.40
N ASN A 74 -11.31 0.52 12.96
CA ASN A 74 -10.94 1.77 13.64
C ASN A 74 -10.22 2.80 12.75
N SER A 75 -10.73 3.02 11.53
CA SER A 75 -10.26 4.01 10.57
C SER A 75 -10.10 5.42 11.15
N SER A 76 -10.90 5.80 12.15
CA SER A 76 -10.82 7.10 12.81
C SER A 76 -9.46 7.40 13.47
N GLN A 77 -8.67 6.36 13.79
CA GLN A 77 -7.34 6.48 14.37
C GLN A 77 -6.22 6.25 13.34
N ILE A 78 -6.56 5.89 12.10
CA ILE A 78 -5.57 5.61 11.05
C ILE A 78 -5.55 6.81 10.10
N THR A 79 -4.67 7.78 10.35
CA THR A 79 -4.56 8.98 9.50
C THR A 79 -3.77 8.73 8.22
N SER A 80 -2.85 7.76 8.25
CA SER A 80 -2.11 7.26 7.09
C SER A 80 -1.44 5.92 7.39
N ILE A 81 -1.15 5.14 6.33
CA ILE A 81 -0.50 3.82 6.42
C ILE A 81 0.87 3.92 5.73
N ALA A 82 1.92 3.55 6.47
CA ALA A 82 3.31 3.66 6.04
C ALA A 82 3.83 2.44 5.26
N LYS A 83 4.95 2.66 4.58
CA LYS A 83 5.73 1.68 3.83
C LYS A 83 6.60 0.80 4.75
N PHE A 84 6.67 -0.49 4.40
CA PHE A 84 7.57 -1.51 4.95
C PHE A 84 9.00 -1.36 4.41
N TYR A 85 10.02 -1.27 5.28
CA TYR A 85 11.29 -2.01 5.17
C TYR A 85 12.23 -1.61 6.31
N ALA A 86 12.98 -2.59 6.79
CA ALA A 86 14.19 -2.30 7.51
C ALA A 86 15.36 -3.18 7.07
N GLY A 87 16.51 -2.52 6.91
CA GLY A 87 17.74 -3.12 6.42
C GLY A 87 18.24 -4.25 7.32
N PRO A 88 19.24 -5.01 6.83
CA PRO A 88 19.94 -5.94 7.70
C PRO A 88 20.47 -5.17 8.92
N LEU A 89 20.23 -5.71 10.11
CA LEU A 89 21.00 -5.30 11.28
C LEU A 89 22.40 -5.88 11.08
N GLY A 90 23.41 -5.02 11.21
CA GLY A 90 24.78 -5.50 11.33
C GLY A 90 24.93 -6.42 12.55
N THR A 91 26.17 -6.78 12.89
CA THR A 91 26.41 -7.53 14.13
C THR A 91 25.93 -6.73 15.35
N ILE A 92 25.00 -7.30 16.10
CA ILE A 92 24.54 -6.77 17.39
C ILE A 92 25.34 -7.49 18.47
N THR A 93 26.41 -6.86 18.92
CA THR A 93 27.35 -7.43 19.88
C THR A 93 26.69 -7.57 21.26
N SER A 94 26.96 -8.69 21.94
CA SER A 94 26.43 -8.93 23.28
C SER A 94 27.00 -7.93 24.29
N GLY A 95 26.16 -7.46 25.21
CA GLY A 95 26.49 -6.48 26.25
C GLY A 95 26.42 -5.03 25.79
N PHE A 96 26.03 -4.77 24.54
CA PHE A 96 25.92 -3.42 23.99
C PHE A 96 24.46 -3.00 23.77
N TYR A 97 24.26 -1.69 23.89
CA TYR A 97 23.05 -1.00 23.52
C TYR A 97 23.26 -0.25 22.20
N TYR A 98 22.31 -0.40 21.29
CA TYR A 98 22.30 0.28 20.00
C TYR A 98 21.06 1.17 19.91
N ALA A 99 21.24 2.39 19.40
CA ALA A 99 20.15 3.28 19.01
C ALA A 99 20.29 3.58 17.52
N ILE A 100 19.38 3.05 16.72
CA ILE A 100 19.43 3.16 15.25
C ILE A 100 18.35 4.14 14.81
N PRO A 101 18.73 5.37 14.39
CA PRO A 101 17.78 6.31 13.81
C PRO A 101 17.47 5.92 12.36
N ILE A 102 16.20 5.93 12.02
CA ILE A 102 15.65 5.67 10.69
C ILE A 102 14.86 6.93 10.32
N PRO A 103 15.37 7.77 9.40
CA PRO A 103 14.70 8.99 9.01
C PRO A 103 13.32 8.70 8.40
N ASP A 104 12.30 9.39 8.92
CA ASP A 104 10.94 9.34 8.40
C ASP A 104 10.25 10.69 8.68
N PRO A 105 10.21 11.60 7.67
CA PRO A 105 9.62 12.92 7.83
C PRO A 105 8.16 12.95 8.26
N ALA A 106 7.41 11.86 8.08
CA ALA A 106 6.00 11.76 8.48
C ALA A 106 5.83 11.29 9.94
N MET A 107 6.90 10.83 10.59
CA MET A 107 6.85 10.35 11.97
C MET A 107 6.58 11.50 12.95
N THR A 108 5.65 11.28 13.89
CA THR A 108 5.46 12.11 15.08
C THR A 108 5.79 11.29 16.33
N ALA A 109 5.94 11.95 17.48
CA ALA A 109 6.11 11.27 18.76
C ALA A 109 4.87 10.44 19.20
N ASN A 110 3.73 10.62 18.52
CA ASN A 110 2.48 9.90 18.81
C ASN A 110 2.23 8.73 17.82
N SER A 111 3.04 8.59 16.77
CA SER A 111 2.94 7.45 15.86
C SER A 111 3.05 6.14 16.63
N THR A 112 2.39 5.08 16.16
CA THR A 112 2.56 3.74 16.72
C THR A 112 3.31 2.85 15.75
N VAL A 113 4.18 1.99 16.27
CA VAL A 113 5.10 1.19 15.47
C VAL A 113 5.03 -0.25 15.93
N GLU A 114 4.74 -1.15 14.99
CA GLU A 114 4.87 -2.59 15.18
C GLU A 114 6.19 -3.03 14.54
N VAL A 115 7.07 -3.69 15.29
CA VAL A 115 8.36 -4.19 14.80
C VAL A 115 8.35 -5.72 14.80
N ASN A 116 8.77 -6.31 13.68
CA ASN A 116 8.92 -7.74 13.49
C ASN A 116 10.36 -8.08 13.11
N VAL A 117 10.92 -9.14 13.70
CA VAL A 117 12.26 -9.65 13.39
C VAL A 117 12.17 -10.71 12.31
N ILE A 118 13.08 -10.65 11.33
CA ILE A 118 13.17 -11.57 10.21
C ILE A 118 14.55 -12.22 10.20
N GLY A 119 14.59 -13.53 10.00
CA GLY A 119 15.83 -14.31 9.94
C GLY A 119 15.85 -15.40 10.99
N ALA A 120 16.87 -16.26 10.92
CA ALA A 120 17.10 -17.25 11.95
C ALA A 120 17.62 -16.54 13.20
N LEU A 121 16.98 -16.76 14.35
CA LEU A 121 17.60 -16.42 15.62
C LEU A 121 18.94 -17.18 15.71
N PRO A 122 20.04 -16.53 16.10
CA PRO A 122 21.35 -17.19 16.20
C PRO A 122 21.28 -18.34 17.20
N ALA A 123 22.12 -19.37 17.08
CA ALA A 123 22.13 -20.48 18.03
C ALA A 123 22.41 -19.98 19.47
N GLY A 124 21.63 -20.45 20.44
CA GLY A 124 21.70 -20.04 21.84
C GLY A 124 20.84 -20.94 22.74
N PRO A 125 20.79 -20.67 24.06
CA PRO A 125 20.12 -21.56 25.00
C PRO A 125 18.64 -21.69 24.66
N ALA A 126 18.09 -22.89 24.85
CA ALA A 126 16.74 -23.31 24.44
C ALA A 126 15.57 -22.50 25.06
N TRP A 127 15.84 -21.48 25.88
CA TRP A 127 14.86 -20.81 26.75
C TRP A 127 14.85 -19.28 26.71
N GLY A 128 15.51 -18.66 25.73
CA GLY A 128 15.34 -17.23 25.49
C GLY A 128 16.67 -16.53 25.29
N TYR A 129 16.67 -15.65 24.29
CA TYR A 129 17.69 -14.63 24.14
C TYR A 129 17.16 -13.41 24.86
N ASP A 130 17.95 -12.84 25.76
CA ASP A 130 17.67 -11.50 26.27
C ASP A 130 18.03 -10.48 25.18
N PHE A 131 17.20 -10.48 24.13
CA PHE A 131 17.24 -9.58 22.99
C PHE A 131 15.95 -8.78 22.97
N THR A 132 16.06 -7.46 23.03
CA THR A 132 14.90 -6.57 23.03
C THR A 132 15.06 -5.51 21.95
N ILE A 133 14.01 -5.31 21.17
CA ILE A 133 13.85 -4.15 20.29
C ILE A 133 12.71 -3.31 20.86
N LEU A 134 12.99 -2.04 21.15
CA LEU A 134 12.02 -1.06 21.56
C LEU A 134 11.97 0.05 20.49
N PRO A 135 10.87 0.19 19.75
CA PRO A 135 10.68 1.34 18.87
C PRO A 135 10.32 2.60 19.68
N GLU A 136 11.03 3.70 19.41
CA GLU A 136 10.72 5.04 19.90
C GLU A 136 10.41 5.96 18.71
N PRO A 137 9.12 6.24 18.44
CA PRO A 137 8.71 7.26 17.50
C PRO A 137 9.16 8.65 17.98
N GLN A 138 9.87 9.38 17.13
CA GLN A 138 10.25 10.77 17.38
C GLN A 138 9.82 11.64 16.20
N ASN A 139 9.79 12.96 16.38
CA ASN A 139 9.44 13.86 15.29
C ASN A 139 10.48 13.76 14.15
N GLY A 140 10.07 13.23 12.99
CA GLY A 140 10.93 13.06 11.81
C GLY A 140 11.79 11.80 11.75
N GLN A 141 11.72 10.88 12.74
CA GLN A 141 12.46 9.61 12.69
C GLN A 141 11.88 8.52 13.60
N LEU A 142 12.14 7.25 13.25
CA LEU A 142 12.07 6.12 14.19
C LEU A 142 13.43 5.92 14.82
N VAL A 143 13.50 5.81 16.14
CA VAL A 143 14.69 5.27 16.80
C VAL A 143 14.38 3.86 17.24
N LEU A 144 15.17 2.90 16.78
CA LEU A 144 15.13 1.54 17.33
C LEU A 144 16.19 1.37 18.38
N HIS A 145 15.75 1.11 19.60
CA HIS A 145 16.61 0.76 20.71
C HIS A 145 16.74 -0.74 20.77
N ILE A 146 17.97 -1.23 20.63
CA ILE A 146 18.27 -2.66 20.58
C ILE A 146 19.23 -2.98 21.73
N THR A 147 18.83 -3.92 22.57
CA THR A 147 19.67 -4.47 23.64
C THR A 147 19.88 -5.95 23.38
N ASN A 148 21.14 -6.39 23.37
CA ASN A 148 21.51 -7.79 23.33
C ASN A 148 22.30 -8.14 24.59
N VAL A 149 21.71 -8.89 25.51
CA VAL A 149 22.41 -9.47 26.66
C VAL A 149 22.35 -11.00 26.66
N SER A 150 22.16 -11.59 25.48
CA SER A 150 22.09 -13.05 25.30
C SER A 150 23.41 -13.80 25.55
N GLY A 151 24.53 -13.07 25.73
CA GLY A 151 25.86 -13.65 25.94
C GLY A 151 26.61 -13.99 24.65
N PHE A 152 25.99 -13.78 23.48
CA PHE A 152 26.58 -14.03 22.16
C PHE A 152 26.21 -12.93 21.16
N ASP A 153 27.07 -12.74 20.17
CA ASP A 153 26.82 -11.78 19.09
C ASP A 153 25.72 -12.28 18.17
N ILE A 154 24.74 -11.41 17.89
CA ILE A 154 23.63 -11.70 16.99
C ILE A 154 23.99 -11.18 15.61
N THR A 155 23.91 -12.06 14.60
CA THR A 155 24.24 -11.74 13.20
C THR A 155 23.14 -12.28 12.27
N GLY A 156 22.97 -11.64 11.11
CA GLY A 156 22.05 -12.12 10.08
C GLY A 156 20.57 -11.88 10.35
N LEU A 157 20.23 -11.05 11.35
CA LEU A 157 18.87 -10.58 11.56
C LEU A 157 18.57 -9.36 10.68
N SER A 158 17.36 -9.34 10.17
CA SER A 158 16.71 -8.16 9.60
C SER A 158 15.49 -7.82 10.44
N PHE A 159 14.92 -6.65 10.23
CA PHE A 159 13.65 -6.29 10.84
C PHE A 159 12.73 -5.68 9.81
N SER A 160 11.46 -5.68 10.15
CA SER A 160 10.43 -4.97 9.43
C SER A 160 9.56 -4.24 10.42
N PHE A 161 8.92 -3.18 9.96
CA PHE A 161 8.00 -2.47 10.81
C PHE A 161 6.82 -1.94 10.00
N ILE A 162 5.71 -1.77 10.71
CA ILE A 162 4.51 -1.07 10.24
C ILE A 162 4.34 0.14 11.15
N ILE A 163 4.12 1.31 10.54
CA ILE A 163 3.89 2.55 11.27
C ILE A 163 2.46 3.01 10.98
N TYR A 164 1.74 3.33 12.05
CA TYR A 164 0.49 4.08 12.00
C TYR A 164 0.80 5.49 12.47
N TYR A 165 0.77 6.44 11.55
CA TYR A 165 1.05 7.84 11.87
C TYR A 165 -0.16 8.46 12.57
N ASN A 166 0.12 9.24 13.63
CA ASN A 166 -0.86 10.02 14.39
C ASN A 166 -0.47 11.49 14.45
#